data_AF-G7EEI6-F1
#
_entry.id   AF-G7EEI6-F1
#
_cell.length_a   1.000
_cell.length_b   1.000
_cell.length_c   1.000
_cell.angle_alpha   90.00
_cell.angle_beta   90.00
_cell.angle_gamma   90.00
#
_symmetry.space_group_name_H-M   'P 1'
#
loop_
_entity.id
_entity.type
_entity.pdbx_description
1 polymer ?
#
loop_
_entity_poly.entity_id
_entity_poly.type
_entity_poly.pdbx_seq_one_letter_code
_entity_poly.pdbx_strand_id
1 'polypeptide(L)'
;MSYSQHYLVRSCDFVRLQVFYIASFVAVTSLFLLWKSSAVGYVFIALTSLLIMILQGKWIYPYTWLAEKEVQSSPKHSEHSVRIMSANVLMSNHKSEQLISLVDEHQPDLLITLESDSWWENKLSVIKKITRIT
;
A
#
# COMPACT_ATOMS: atom_id res chain seq x y z
N MET A 1 -25.29 -2.27 11.10
CA MET A 1 -24.38 -3.33 10.65
C MET A 1 -23.89 -2.98 9.24
N SER A 2 -22.78 -2.25 9.13
CA SER A 2 -22.26 -1.75 7.85
C SER A 2 -20.75 -1.97 7.79
N TYR A 3 -20.30 -3.22 7.67
CA TYR A 3 -18.89 -3.54 7.50
C TYR A 3 -18.78 -4.89 6.78
N SER A 4 -18.26 -4.91 5.54
CA SER A 4 -17.36 -5.97 5.04
C SER A 4 -17.20 -6.02 3.51
N GLN A 5 -18.06 -5.37 2.71
CA GLN A 5 -17.93 -5.48 1.24
C GLN A 5 -16.62 -4.84 0.74
N HIS A 6 -16.23 -3.69 1.29
CA HIS A 6 -15.02 -2.99 0.86
C HIS A 6 -13.72 -3.68 1.30
N TYR A 7 -13.70 -4.28 2.50
CA TYR A 7 -12.54 -5.01 3.00
C TYR A 7 -12.32 -6.33 2.28
N LEU A 8 -13.38 -7.07 1.94
CA LEU A 8 -13.26 -8.31 1.15
C LEU A 8 -12.64 -8.06 -0.23
N VAL A 9 -13.03 -6.97 -0.89
CA VAL A 9 -12.45 -6.58 -2.19
C VAL A 9 -10.96 -6.30 -2.08
N ARG A 10 -10.51 -5.66 -0.99
CA ARG A 10 -9.08 -5.42 -0.73
C ARG A 10 -8.33 -6.69 -0.32
N SER A 11 -8.97 -7.61 0.40
CA SER A 11 -8.39 -8.92 0.72
C SER A 11 -8.21 -9.80 -0.51
N CYS A 12 -9.09 -9.71 -1.50
CA CYS A 12 -8.94 -10.41 -2.78
C CYS A 12 -7.68 -9.99 -3.55
N ASP A 13 -7.20 -8.75 -3.40
CA ASP A 13 -5.90 -8.35 -3.97
C ASP A 13 -4.73 -9.11 -3.34
N PHE A 14 -4.83 -9.51 -2.06
CA PHE A 14 -3.84 -10.36 -1.41
C PHE A 14 -3.84 -11.79 -1.97
N VAL A 15 -5.03 -12.30 -2.34
CA VAL A 15 -5.19 -13.63 -2.94
C VAL A 15 -4.53 -13.70 -4.33
N ARG A 16 -4.56 -12.63 -5.12
CA ARG A 16 -3.94 -12.62 -6.46
C ARG A 16 -2.45 -12.94 -6.42
N LEU A 17 -1.73 -12.39 -5.44
CA LEU A 17 -0.30 -12.65 -5.28
C LEU A 17 -0.03 -14.11 -4.89
N GLN A 18 -0.86 -14.68 -4.01
CA GLN A 18 -0.76 -16.09 -3.64
C GLN A 18 -1.03 -17.01 -4.84
N VAL A 19 -2.05 -16.70 -5.65
CA VAL A 19 -2.38 -17.44 -6.88
C VAL A 19 -1.22 -17.36 -7.88
N PHE A 20 -0.56 -16.22 -8.02
CA PHE A 20 0.62 -16.07 -8.87
C PHE A 20 1.76 -17.00 -8.44
N TYR A 21 2.09 -17.06 -7.15
CA TYR A 21 3.14 -17.94 -6.63
C TYR A 21 2.80 -19.42 -6.79
N ILE A 22 1.54 -19.81 -6.52
CA ILE A 22 1.09 -21.18 -6.70
C ILE A 22 1.14 -21.57 -8.19
N ALA A 23 0.65 -20.71 -9.09
CA ALA A 23 0.70 -20.95 -10.52
C ALA A 23 2.15 -21.07 -11.03
N SER A 24 3.08 -20.24 -10.52
CA SER A 24 4.50 -20.34 -10.83
C SER A 24 5.11 -21.68 -10.35
N PHE A 25 4.81 -22.09 -9.12
CA PHE A 25 5.27 -23.37 -8.58
C PHE A 25 4.72 -24.57 -9.38
N VAL A 26 3.43 -24.54 -9.74
CA VAL A 26 2.79 -25.59 -10.56
C VAL A 26 3.38 -25.59 -11.98
N ALA A 27 3.68 -24.44 -12.57
CA ALA A 27 4.34 -24.35 -13.87
C ALA A 27 5.75 -24.98 -13.82
N VAL A 28 6.57 -24.67 -12.81
CA VAL A 28 7.92 -25.24 -12.67
C VAL A 28 7.88 -26.75 -12.43
N THR A 29 7.02 -27.21 -11.53
CA THR A 29 6.88 -28.64 -11.22
C THR A 29 6.33 -29.42 -12.41
N SER A 30 5.36 -28.89 -13.15
CA SER A 30 4.84 -29.53 -14.37
C SER A 30 5.88 -29.62 -15.49
N LEU A 31 6.72 -28.59 -15.67
CA LEU A 31 7.84 -28.64 -16.62
C LEU A 31 8.90 -29.68 -16.22
N PHE A 32 9.23 -29.77 -14.93
CA PHE A 32 10.15 -30.78 -14.40
C PHE A 32 9.61 -32.21 -14.60
N LEU A 33 8.31 -32.42 -14.36
CA LEU A 33 7.66 -33.72 -14.57
C LEU A 33 7.50 -34.07 -16.06
N LEU A 34 7.28 -33.08 -16.91
CA LEU A 34 7.23 -33.25 -18.37
C LEU A 34 8.57 -33.78 -18.90
N TRP A 35 9.69 -33.25 -18.40
CA TRP A 35 11.04 -33.76 -18.71
C TRP A 35 11.17 -35.25 -18.37
N LYS A 36 10.61 -35.67 -17.23
CA LYS A 36 10.78 -37.04 -16.73
C LYS A 36 9.82 -38.06 -17.37
N SER A 37 8.59 -37.66 -17.68
CA SER A 37 7.51 -38.60 -18.01
C SER A 37 6.86 -38.38 -19.37
N SER A 38 7.23 -37.34 -20.14
CA SER A 38 6.72 -36.98 -21.48
C SER A 38 5.19 -37.09 -21.67
N ALA A 39 4.41 -37.04 -20.59
CA ALA A 39 2.97 -37.22 -20.64
C ALA A 39 2.32 -35.91 -21.10
N VAL A 40 1.43 -36.01 -22.09
CA VAL A 40 0.75 -34.86 -22.71
C VAL A 40 -0.07 -34.06 -21.68
N GLY A 41 -0.56 -34.70 -20.61
CA GLY A 41 -1.27 -34.03 -19.52
C GLY A 41 -0.45 -32.94 -18.83
N TYR A 42 0.86 -33.12 -18.67
CA TYR A 42 1.73 -32.10 -18.06
C TYR A 42 1.89 -30.86 -18.95
N VAL A 43 1.78 -31.01 -20.27
CA VAL A 43 1.79 -29.87 -21.21
C VAL A 43 0.57 -28.98 -20.97
N PHE A 44 -0.62 -29.56 -20.85
CA PHE A 44 -1.85 -28.80 -20.58
C PHE A 44 -1.81 -28.09 -19.22
N ILE A 45 -1.28 -28.76 -18.19
CA ILE A 45 -1.11 -28.16 -16.86
C ILE A 45 -0.09 -27.01 -16.88
N ALA A 46 1.03 -27.18 -17.58
CA ALA A 46 2.04 -26.14 -17.72
C ALA A 46 1.50 -24.92 -18.46
N LEU A 47 0.80 -25.13 -19.58
CA LEU A 47 0.21 -24.04 -20.38
C LEU A 47 -0.86 -23.27 -19.62
N THR A 48 -1.76 -23.96 -18.93
CA THR A 48 -2.82 -23.31 -18.13
C THR A 48 -2.22 -22.55 -16.95
N SER A 49 -1.22 -23.11 -16.26
CA SER A 49 -0.51 -22.44 -15.17
C SER A 49 0.26 -21.21 -15.65
N LEU A 50 0.89 -21.29 -16.81
CA LEU A 50 1.59 -20.17 -17.44
C LEU A 50 0.61 -19.05 -17.81
N LEU A 51 -0.55 -19.38 -18.38
CA LEU A 51 -1.59 -18.42 -18.71
C LEU A 51 -2.09 -17.69 -17.45
N ILE A 52 -2.37 -18.43 -16.36
CA ILE A 52 -2.77 -17.86 -15.08
C ILE A 52 -1.68 -16.93 -14.53
N MET A 53 -0.41 -17.36 -14.58
CA MET A 53 0.72 -16.57 -14.13
C MET A 53 0.85 -15.26 -14.91
N ILE A 54 0.71 -15.28 -16.23
CA ILE A 54 0.77 -14.07 -17.08
C ILE A 54 -0.40 -13.13 -16.76
N LEU A 55 -1.62 -13.67 -16.65
CA LEU A 55 -2.81 -12.87 -16.34
C LEU A 55 -2.68 -12.18 -14.97
N GLN A 56 -2.26 -12.91 -13.94
CA GLN A 56 -2.03 -12.32 -12.60
C GLN A 56 -0.84 -11.35 -12.61
N GLY A 57 0.24 -11.68 -13.33
CA GLY A 57 1.42 -10.84 -13.46
C GLY A 57 1.11 -9.48 -14.10
N LYS A 58 0.24 -9.43 -15.12
CA LYS A 58 -0.20 -8.16 -15.73
C LYS A 58 -0.93 -7.24 -14.75
N TRP A 59 -1.68 -7.81 -13.81
CA TRP A 59 -2.36 -7.04 -12.75
C TRP A 59 -1.40 -6.58 -11.65
N ILE A 60 -0.35 -7.35 -11.38
CA ILE A 60 0.66 -7.03 -10.36
C ILE A 60 1.68 -6.01 -10.89
N TYR A 61 1.97 -6.00 -12.19
CA TYR A 61 2.96 -5.15 -12.83
C TYR A 61 2.93 -3.66 -12.39
N PRO A 62 1.79 -2.92 -12.42
CA PRO A 62 1.77 -1.50 -12.05
C PRO A 62 2.15 -1.23 -10.58
N TYR A 63 2.09 -2.25 -9.73
CA TYR A 63 2.46 -2.16 -8.32
C TYR A 63 3.91 -2.59 -8.04
N THR A 64 4.65 -3.01 -9.07
CA THR A 64 6.06 -3.42 -8.94
C THR A 64 7.01 -2.26 -9.24
N TRP A 65 8.21 -2.32 -8.69
CA TRP A 65 9.27 -1.33 -8.90
C TRP A 65 9.68 -1.13 -10.37
N LEU A 66 9.33 -2.09 -11.24
CA LEU A 66 9.57 -2.06 -12.68
C LEU A 66 8.58 -1.17 -13.45
N ALA A 67 7.45 -0.80 -12.84
CA ALA A 67 6.49 0.11 -13.46
C ALA A 67 7.02 1.55 -13.47
N GLU A 68 6.67 2.28 -14.53
CA GLU A 68 6.97 3.71 -14.61
C GLU A 68 6.32 4.44 -13.45
N LYS A 69 7.10 5.27 -12.76
CA LYS A 69 6.58 6.13 -11.70
C LYS A 69 5.72 7.20 -12.35
N GLU A 70 4.40 7.10 -12.19
CA GLU A 70 3.43 8.07 -12.72
C GLU A 70 3.63 9.49 -12.15
N VAL A 71 4.38 9.63 -11.04
CA VAL A 71 4.65 10.92 -10.41
C VAL A 71 6.14 11.25 -10.50
N GLN A 72 6.46 12.33 -11.22
CA GLN A 72 7.80 12.90 -11.22
C GLN A 72 8.10 13.51 -9.86
N SER A 73 9.31 13.28 -9.34
CA SER A 73 9.73 13.89 -8.08
C SER A 73 9.86 15.40 -8.26
N SER A 74 9.06 16.16 -7.52
CA SER A 74 9.17 17.62 -7.49
C SER A 74 10.44 18.03 -6.73
N PRO A 75 11.18 19.06 -7.18
CA PRO A 75 12.30 19.61 -6.43
C PRO A 75 11.86 20.12 -5.05
N LYS A 76 12.67 19.85 -4.02
CA LYS A 76 12.41 20.18 -2.61
C LYS A 76 12.16 21.67 -2.31
N HIS A 77 12.42 22.58 -3.24
CA HIS A 77 12.34 24.04 -3.08
C HIS A 77 11.57 24.70 -4.24
N SER A 78 10.43 24.12 -4.63
CA SER A 78 9.47 24.83 -5.47
C SER A 78 8.91 26.05 -4.71
N GLU A 79 8.87 27.23 -5.35
CA GLU A 79 8.23 28.43 -4.77
C GLU A 79 6.77 28.19 -4.38
N HIS A 80 6.13 27.20 -5.00
CA HIS A 80 4.81 26.70 -4.63
C HIS A 80 4.96 25.25 -4.15
N SER A 81 5.23 25.07 -2.86
CA SER A 81 5.26 23.75 -2.21
C SER A 81 4.35 23.75 -0.99
N VAL A 82 3.51 22.72 -0.86
CA VAL A 82 2.68 22.49 0.33
C VAL A 82 3.24 21.29 1.07
N ARG A 83 3.64 21.47 2.33
CA ARG A 83 4.12 20.39 3.20
C ARG A 83 2.96 19.79 3.97
N ILE A 84 2.63 18.54 3.65
CA ILE A 84 1.56 17.80 4.31
C ILE A 84 2.18 16.76 5.22
N MET A 85 1.81 16.78 6.50
CA MET A 85 2.16 15.76 7.48
C MET A 85 0.92 14.94 7.81
N SER A 86 0.99 13.62 7.66
CA SER A 86 -0.07 12.70 8.09
C SER A 86 0.46 11.79 9.20
N ALA A 87 -0.27 11.73 10.31
CA ALA A 87 0.09 10.92 11.47
C ALA A 87 -1.11 10.11 11.94
N ASN A 88 -0.96 8.78 12.02
CA ASN A 88 -1.90 7.95 12.78
C ASN A 88 -1.50 8.01 14.25
N VAL A 89 -2.35 8.62 15.06
CA VAL A 89 -2.03 8.90 16.47
C VAL A 89 -2.45 7.79 17.40
N LEU A 90 -3.28 6.84 16.93
CA LEU A 90 -3.87 5.72 17.67
C LEU A 90 -4.54 6.18 18.99
N MET A 91 -5.86 6.07 19.10
CA MET A 91 -6.63 6.63 20.23
C MET A 91 -6.09 6.27 21.64
N SER A 92 -5.48 5.09 21.81
CA SER A 92 -4.91 4.62 23.08
C SER A 92 -3.55 5.24 23.45
N ASN A 93 -2.89 5.92 22.51
CA ASN A 93 -1.62 6.57 22.73
C ASN A 93 -1.85 8.02 23.22
N HIS A 94 -1.28 8.35 24.37
CA HIS A 94 -1.39 9.67 25.00
C HIS A 94 -0.09 10.49 24.93
N LYS A 95 0.86 10.13 24.07
CA LYS A 95 2.13 10.85 23.89
C LYS A 95 2.00 11.98 22.88
N SER A 96 1.16 12.98 23.18
CA SER A 96 0.95 14.13 22.28
C SER A 96 2.17 15.02 22.10
N GLU A 97 3.04 15.11 23.12
CA GLU A 97 4.27 15.91 23.07
C GLU A 97 5.23 15.48 21.96
N GLN A 98 5.29 14.17 21.66
CA GLN A 98 6.13 13.64 20.59
C GLN A 98 5.64 14.10 19.21
N LEU A 99 4.31 14.10 19.01
CA LEU A 99 3.72 14.60 17.77
C LEU A 99 3.91 16.11 17.65
N ILE A 100 3.71 16.86 18.73
CA ILE A 100 3.91 18.32 18.74
C ILE A 100 5.37 18.66 18.39
N SER A 101 6.34 17.94 18.98
CA SER A 101 7.76 18.16 18.69
C SER A 101 8.09 17.90 17.21
N LEU A 102 7.50 16.88 16.59
CA LEU A 102 7.69 16.58 15.17
C LEU A 102 7.04 17.64 14.26
N VAL A 103 5.89 18.18 14.67
CA VAL A 103 5.24 19.29 13.95
C VAL A 103 6.08 20.55 14.04
N ASP A 104 6.64 20.84 15.21
CA ASP A 104 7.53 21.99 15.41
C ASP A 104 8.86 21.83 14.63
N GLU A 105 9.40 20.61 14.53
CA GLU A 105 10.62 20.34 13.77
C GLU A 105 10.40 20.47 12.25
N HIS A 106 9.31 19.91 11.72
CA HIS A 106 9.08 19.84 10.28
C HIS A 106 8.28 21.01 9.69
N GLN A 107 7.61 21.81 10.54
CA GLN A 107 6.79 22.97 10.16
C GLN A 107 5.88 22.66 8.94
N PRO A 108 4.96 21.68 9.04
CA PRO A 108 4.04 21.35 7.96
C PRO A 108 2.95 22.42 7.78
N ASP A 109 2.56 22.68 6.53
CA ASP A 109 1.45 23.58 6.20
C ASP A 109 0.08 22.95 6.48
N LEU A 110 -0.01 21.62 6.40
CA LEU A 110 -1.22 20.85 6.70
C LEU A 110 -0.89 19.61 7.53
N LEU A 111 -1.50 19.48 8.71
CA LEU A 111 -1.42 18.30 9.57
C LEU A 111 -2.74 17.51 9.51
N ILE A 112 -2.67 16.23 9.14
CA ILE A 112 -3.80 15.31 9.07
C ILE A 112 -3.59 14.20 10.10
N THR A 113 -4.42 14.16 11.15
CA THR A 113 -4.41 13.09 12.15
C THR A 113 -5.45 12.03 11.84
N LEU A 114 -5.03 10.76 11.89
CA LEU A 114 -5.90 9.60 11.76
C LEU A 114 -6.13 8.97 13.14
N GLU A 115 -7.33 8.44 13.36
CA GLU A 115 -7.72 7.81 14.64
C GLU A 115 -7.58 8.75 15.86
N SER A 116 -7.85 10.04 15.69
CA SER A 116 -7.88 11.02 16.77
C SER A 116 -9.24 11.04 17.49
N ASP A 117 -9.23 11.02 18.82
CA ASP A 117 -10.38 11.27 19.70
C ASP A 117 -10.41 12.75 20.17
N SER A 118 -11.50 13.17 20.79
CA SER A 118 -11.66 14.41 21.56
C SER A 118 -10.50 14.73 22.50
N TRP A 119 -9.85 13.73 23.12
CA TRP A 119 -8.62 13.96 23.91
C TRP A 119 -7.47 14.51 23.04
N TRP A 120 -7.27 13.94 21.85
CA TRP A 120 -6.27 14.39 20.89
C TRP A 120 -6.62 15.75 20.32
N GLU A 121 -7.89 16.03 20.01
CA GLU A 121 -8.32 17.34 19.54
C GLU A 121 -8.02 18.45 20.56
N ASN A 122 -8.27 18.18 21.85
CA ASN A 122 -7.95 19.12 22.92
C ASN A 122 -6.44 19.36 23.04
N LYS A 123 -5.61 18.33 22.92
CA LYS A 123 -4.14 18.47 23.00
C LYS A 123 -3.54 19.14 21.77
N LEU A 124 -4.10 18.90 20.59
CA LEU A 124 -3.66 19.50 19.32
C LEU A 124 -4.25 20.89 19.07
N SER A 125 -5.21 21.34 19.89
CA SER A 125 -5.74 22.70 19.85
C SER A 125 -4.67 23.79 19.96
N VAL A 126 -3.56 23.48 20.66
CA VAL A 126 -2.38 24.34 20.80
C VAL A 126 -1.76 24.66 19.43
N ILE A 127 -1.68 23.65 18.55
CA ILE A 127 -1.15 23.79 17.19
C ILE A 127 -2.17 24.48 16.27
N LYS A 128 -3.47 24.17 16.42
CA LYS A 128 -4.56 24.74 15.59
C LYS A 128 -4.60 26.27 15.63
N LYS A 129 -4.12 26.89 16.73
CA LYS A 129 -4.06 28.35 16.88
C LYS A 129 -2.98 28.99 15.99
N ILE A 130 -1.96 28.23 15.59
CA ILE A 130 -0.83 28.72 14.79
C ILE A 130 -1.20 28.78 13.29
N THR A 131 -2.02 27.87 12.79
CA THR A 131 -2.39 27.80 11.35
C THR A 131 -3.47 28.81 10.93
N ARG A 132 -3.99 29.65 11.83
CA ARG A 132 -5.09 30.60 11.52
C ARG A 132 -4.68 32.06 11.45
N ILE A 133 -3.39 32.36 11.36
CA ILE A 133 -2.90 33.72 11.20
C ILE A 133 -1.99 33.75 9.98
N THR A 134 -2.56 33.90 8.79
CA THR A 134 -2.38 35.02 7.84
C THR A 134 -3.27 34.76 6.63
#